data_AF-A0A2R7SCQ8-F1
#
_entry.id   AF-A0A2R7SCQ8-F1
#
_cell.length_a   1.000
_cell.length_b   1.000
_cell.length_c   1.000
_cell.angle_alpha   90.00
_cell.angle_beta   90.00
_cell.angle_gamma   90.00
#
_symmetry.space_group_name_H-M   'P 1'
#
loop_
_entity.id
_entity.type
_entity.pdbx_description
1 polymer ?
#
loop_
_entity_poly.entity_id
_entity_poly.type
_entity_poly.pdbx_seq_one_letter_code
_entity_poly.pdbx_strand_id
1 'polypeptide(L)' 'MKRLAIACLLAACQIAPAAPAEPTTRPKIGLVLSGGGARGLAHIGVLRVLEEMKVPVDLIV' A
#
# COMPACT_ATOMS: atom_id res chain seq x y z
N MET A 1 -28.33 -10.33 -43.06
CA MET A 1 -26.86 -10.17 -43.26
C MET A 1 -26.25 -9.03 -42.42
N LYS A 2 -26.96 -7.92 -42.13
CA LYS A 2 -26.44 -6.79 -41.32
C LYS A 2 -26.30 -7.05 -39.80
N ARG A 3 -27.06 -8.01 -39.24
CA ARG A 3 -27.01 -8.36 -37.81
C ARG A 3 -25.73 -9.12 -37.39
N LEU A 4 -25.10 -9.81 -38.34
CA LEU A 4 -23.87 -10.57 -38.10
C LEU A 4 -22.65 -9.65 -37.95
N ALA A 5 -22.66 -8.48 -38.62
CA ALA A 5 -21.60 -7.48 -38.52
C ALA A 5 -21.59 -6.74 -37.16
N ILE A 6 -22.76 -6.54 -36.54
CA ILE A 6 -22.89 -5.86 -35.23
C ILE A 6 -22.42 -6.77 -34.09
N ALA A 7 -22.67 -8.08 -34.19
CA ALA A 7 -22.20 -9.06 -33.19
C ALA A 7 -20.66 -9.19 -33.16
N CYS A 8 -19.99 -8.97 -34.30
CA CYS A 8 -18.54 -9.07 -34.39
C CYS A 8 -17.83 -7.81 -33.86
N LEU A 9 -18.46 -6.63 -33.97
CA LEU A 9 -17.91 -5.35 -33.47
C LEU A 9 -18.01 -5.21 -31.94
N LEU A 10 -18.96 -5.89 -31.30
CA LEU A 10 -19.10 -5.94 -29.83
C LEU A 10 -18.17 -6.96 -29.16
N ALA A 11 -17.66 -7.95 -29.91
CA ALA A 11 -16.83 -9.03 -29.40
C ALA A 11 -15.32 -8.70 -29.41
N ALA A 12 -14.90 -7.70 -30.18
CA ALA A 12 -13.53 -7.23 -30.21
C ALA A 12 -13.32 -6.11 -29.17
N CYS A 13 -12.35 -6.31 -28.28
CA CYS A 13 -11.41 -5.27 -27.83
C CYS A 13 -11.57 -4.61 -26.44
N GLN A 14 -12.58 -4.86 -25.60
CA GLN A 14 -12.67 -4.13 -24.31
C GLN A 14 -12.34 -4.91 -23.04
N ILE A 15 -11.71 -6.07 -23.13
CA ILE A 15 -11.12 -6.72 -21.95
C ILE A 15 -9.61 -6.66 -22.08
N ALA A 16 -9.07 -5.45 -21.89
CA ALA A 16 -7.68 -5.30 -21.52
C ALA A 16 -7.54 -5.81 -20.07
N PRO A 17 -6.72 -6.83 -19.79
CA PRO A 17 -6.39 -7.15 -18.41
C PRO A 17 -5.64 -5.95 -17.83
N ALA A 18 -6.22 -5.32 -16.81
CA ALA A 18 -5.52 -4.32 -16.03
C ALA A 18 -4.28 -5.00 -15.42
N ALA A 19 -3.10 -4.69 -15.97
CA ALA A 19 -1.84 -5.13 -15.41
C ALA A 19 -1.80 -4.69 -13.93
N PRO A 20 -1.41 -5.57 -12.99
CA PRO A 20 -1.22 -5.14 -11.63
C PRO A 20 -0.11 -4.09 -11.64
N ALA A 21 -0.45 -2.87 -11.27
CA ALA A 21 0.53 -1.83 -11.05
C ALA A 21 1.41 -2.30 -9.89
N GLU A 22 2.59 -2.84 -10.21
CA GLU A 22 3.55 -3.21 -9.18
C GLU A 22 3.97 -1.92 -8.47
N PRO A 23 3.68 -1.75 -7.17
CA PRO A 23 4.21 -0.63 -6.44
C PRO A 23 5.73 -0.85 -6.35
N THR A 24 6.48 -0.19 -7.23
CA THR A 24 7.94 -0.22 -7.29
C THR A 24 8.62 0.37 -6.05
N THR A 25 7.82 0.95 -5.15
CA THR A 25 8.29 1.61 -3.94
C THR A 25 7.76 0.89 -2.72
N ARG A 26 8.62 0.72 -1.71
CA ARG A 26 8.20 0.17 -0.43
C ARG A 26 7.02 0.99 0.14
N PRO A 27 6.03 0.35 0.76
CA PRO A 27 4.99 1.08 1.48
C PRO A 27 5.63 1.93 2.58
N LYS A 28 5.20 3.19 2.71
CA LYS A 28 5.65 4.05 3.80
C LYS A 28 5.00 3.61 5.09
N ILE A 29 5.77 3.43 6.15
CA ILE A 29 5.31 3.00 7.46
C ILE A 29 5.30 4.19 8.41
N GLY A 30 4.11 4.53 8.90
CA GLY A 30 3.92 5.52 9.95
C GLY A 30 3.78 4.87 11.32
N LEU A 31 4.55 5.33 12.30
CA LEU A 31 4.47 4.93 13.70
C LEU A 31 3.80 6.06 14.50
N VAL A 32 2.66 5.78 15.12
CA VAL A 32 1.95 6.76 15.94
C VAL A 32 2.23 6.48 17.41
N LEU A 33 2.87 7.43 18.09
CA LEU A 33 3.12 7.37 19.53
C LEU A 33 2.07 8.19 20.25
N SER A 34 1.14 7.51 20.93
CA SER A 34 0.14 8.20 21.74
C SER A 34 0.79 9.08 22.81
N GLY A 35 0.17 10.23 23.10
CA GLY A 35 0.62 11.14 24.15
C GLY A 35 0.55 10.52 25.55
N GLY A 36 1.50 10.88 26.41
CA GLY A 36 1.57 10.31 27.77
C GLY A 36 2.42 11.10 28.77
N GLY A 37 2.87 12.31 28.44
CA GLY A 37 3.74 13.12 29.28
C GLY A 37 5.01 12.36 29.70
N ALA A 38 5.30 12.34 31.00
CA ALA A 38 6.46 11.61 31.55
C ALA A 38 6.46 10.10 31.24
N ARG A 39 5.26 9.49 31.06
CA ARG A 39 5.15 8.06 30.71
C ARG A 39 5.47 7.79 29.24
N GLY A 40 5.60 8.82 28.40
CA GLY A 40 6.01 8.69 27.01
C GLY A 40 7.40 8.07 26.84
N LEU A 41 8.24 8.12 27.88
CA LEU A 41 9.54 7.42 27.90
C LEU A 41 9.41 5.90 27.71
N ALA A 42 8.25 5.32 28.03
CA ALA A 42 7.99 3.89 27.79
C ALA A 42 8.06 3.53 26.29
N HIS A 43 7.75 4.48 25.40
CA HIS A 43 7.81 4.27 23.94
C HIS A 43 9.24 4.06 23.42
N ILE A 44 10.28 4.44 24.18
CA ILE A 44 11.68 4.19 23.82
C ILE A 44 11.95 2.69 23.67
N GLY A 45 11.33 1.85 24.52
CA GLY A 45 11.46 0.40 24.42
C GLY A 45 10.90 -0.15 23.11
N VAL A 46 9.79 0.43 22.63
CA VAL A 46 9.17 0.07 21.34
C VAL A 46 10.12 0.41 20.19
N LEU A 47 10.71 1.61 20.20
CA LEU A 47 11.65 2.02 19.16
C LEU A 47 12.88 1.12 19.09
N ARG A 48 13.43 0.70 20.25
CA ARG A 48 14.58 -0.22 20.30
C ARG A 48 14.28 -1.57 19.66
N VAL A 49 13.12 -2.16 19.98
CA VAL A 49 12.72 -3.45 19.41
C VAL A 49 12.48 -3.34 17.90
N LEU A 50 11.88 -2.24 17.43
CA LEU A 50 11.69 -2.02 15.99
C LEU A 50 13.03 -1.87 15.24
N GLU A 51 14.01 -1.21 15.86
CA GLU A 51 15.37 -1.08 15.32
C GLU A 51 16.09 -2.44 15.25
N GLU A 52 16.03 -3.23 16.33
CA GLU A 52 16.60 -4.59 16.38
C GLU A 52 16.01 -5.51 15.30
N MET A 53 14.71 -5.40 15.06
CA MET A 53 14.00 -6.14 14.00
C MET A 53 14.20 -5.54 12.60
N LYS A 54 14.91 -4.42 12.48
CA LYS A 54 15.14 -3.69 11.22
C LYS A 54 13.82 -3.32 10.52
N VAL A 55 12.80 -2.98 11.30
CA VAL A 55 11.52 -2.49 10.76
C VAL A 55 11.70 -1.05 10.27
N PRO A 56 11.46 -0.76 8.99
CA PRO A 56 11.61 0.59 8.48
C PRO A 56 10.45 1.47 8.94
N VAL A 57 10.75 2.53 9.69
CA VAL A 57 9.77 3.57 10.08
C VAL A 57 10.08 4.83 9.28
N ASP A 58 9.12 5.30 8.50
CA ASP A 58 9.27 6.46 7.60
C ASP A 58 8.75 7.77 8.22
N LEU A 59 7.81 7.66 9.16
CA LEU A 59 7.17 8.79 9.80
C LEU A 59 6.82 8.44 11.24
N ILE A 60 7.06 9.36 12.17
CA ILE A 60 6.62 9.26 13.56
C ILE A 60 5.65 10.42 13.84
N VAL A 61 4.50 10.12 14.45
CA VAL A 61 3.45 11.08 14.79
C VAL A 61 3.12 11.01 16.27
#